data_AF-A0A5J6HJ78-F1
#
_entry.id   AF-A0A5J6HJ78-F1
#
_cell.length_a   1.000
_cell.length_b   1.000
_cell.length_c   1.000
_cell.angle_alpha   90.00
_cell.angle_beta   90.00
_cell.angle_gamma   90.00
#
_symmetry.space_group_name_H-M   'P 1'
#
loop_
_entity.id
_entity.type
_entity.pdbx_description
1 polymer ?
#
loop_
_entity_poly.entity_id
_entity_poly.type
_entity_poly.pdbx_seq_one_letter_code
_entity_poly.pdbx_strand_id
1 'polypeptide(L)'
;MTTQDRGLAALGLDGVPALQPLSYPGLPVTVPSLLTGAELLPLRATPGGLGQWTADGGTSLDEALAMLGQSPLRRRTPVIAVGSNASPGQIAHKLARHGVPAAVPMVPVRVRGIGIGCSAHIGRAGYVAAAPYPAPAAEATLVVSWLDAAQLAAVDGTELPNYRRALLPGEAYGMTLPSGEPLGEASLYVSVRGVLADPATRLPRPGGGDQAALLDALLDASPRLRELLGPDAATWVRRAAGDPGLRARGTRLFAEEGWVLPWTELSGL
;
A
#
# COMPACT_ATOMS: atom_id res chain seq x y z
N MET A 1 9.91 -7.31 -33.86
CA MET A 1 9.27 -7.39 -32.54
C MET A 1 8.98 -5.97 -32.11
N THR A 2 7.71 -5.60 -32.00
CA THR A 2 7.32 -4.31 -31.42
C THR A 2 7.72 -4.31 -29.96
N THR A 3 8.71 -3.50 -29.59
CA THR A 3 9.09 -3.28 -28.20
C THR A 3 7.86 -2.68 -27.52
N GLN A 4 7.21 -3.46 -26.66
CA GLN A 4 6.06 -2.98 -25.90
C GLN A 4 6.51 -1.80 -25.05
N ASP A 5 5.78 -0.68 -25.11
CA ASP A 5 6.04 0.49 -24.28
C ASP A 5 5.87 0.10 -22.80
N ARG A 6 6.93 0.29 -22.02
CA ARG A 6 7.00 -0.10 -20.60
C ARG A 6 6.77 1.07 -19.66
N GLY A 7 6.51 2.27 -20.19
CA GLY A 7 6.22 3.45 -19.39
C GLY A 7 4.95 3.26 -18.57
N LEU A 8 4.96 3.71 -17.30
CA LEU A 8 3.79 3.61 -16.41
C LEU A 8 2.54 4.22 -17.04
N ALA A 9 2.66 5.35 -17.75
CA ALA A 9 1.53 5.98 -18.42
C ALA A 9 0.97 5.11 -19.56
N ALA A 10 1.84 4.48 -20.36
CA ALA A 10 1.42 3.56 -21.42
C ALA A 10 0.73 2.31 -20.85
N LEU A 11 1.12 1.89 -19.65
CA LEU A 11 0.53 0.77 -18.91
C LEU A 11 -0.71 1.17 -18.09
N GLY A 12 -1.05 2.46 -18.00
CA GLY A 12 -2.13 2.98 -17.14
C GLY A 12 -1.85 2.86 -15.63
N LEU A 13 -0.57 2.78 -15.25
CA LEU A 13 -0.08 2.56 -13.88
C LEU A 13 0.63 3.80 -13.28
N ASP A 14 0.52 4.96 -13.92
CA ASP A 14 1.11 6.24 -13.50
C ASP A 14 0.24 7.01 -12.48
N GLY A 15 -0.96 6.51 -12.17
CA GLY A 15 -1.85 7.09 -11.17
C GLY A 15 -1.17 7.26 -9.80
N VAL A 16 -1.37 8.43 -9.19
CA VAL A 16 -0.82 8.77 -7.87
C VAL A 16 -1.97 9.08 -6.90
N PRO A 17 -2.41 8.12 -6.07
CA PRO A 17 -3.46 8.32 -5.06
C PRO A 17 -3.26 9.54 -4.16
N ALA A 18 -2.01 9.89 -3.83
CA ALA A 18 -1.71 11.09 -3.04
C ALA A 18 -2.08 12.41 -3.76
N LEU A 19 -2.14 12.41 -5.10
CA LEU A 19 -2.55 13.54 -5.94
C LEU A 19 -3.99 13.40 -6.45
N GLN A 20 -4.51 12.18 -6.50
CA GLN A 20 -5.87 11.83 -6.92
C GLN A 20 -6.54 11.00 -5.83
N PRO A 21 -7.00 11.60 -4.72
CA PRO A 21 -7.41 10.86 -3.52
C PRO A 21 -8.54 9.86 -3.74
N LEU A 22 -9.45 10.13 -4.68
CA LEU A 22 -10.55 9.24 -5.02
C LEU A 22 -10.12 8.01 -5.84
N SER A 23 -8.90 7.99 -6.39
CA SER A 23 -8.35 6.79 -7.02
C SER A 23 -7.64 5.87 -6.04
N TYR A 24 -7.57 6.21 -4.74
CA TYR A 24 -7.00 5.34 -3.71
C TYR A 24 -7.68 3.95 -3.72
N PRO A 25 -6.92 2.84 -3.59
CA PRO A 25 -5.47 2.76 -3.35
C PRO A 25 -4.60 2.87 -4.61
N GLY A 26 -5.18 3.08 -5.79
CA GLY A 26 -4.48 3.03 -7.08
C GLY A 26 -4.35 1.61 -7.61
N LEU A 27 -3.91 1.48 -8.86
CA LEU A 27 -3.75 0.18 -9.49
C LEU A 27 -2.44 -0.49 -9.03
N PRO A 28 -2.49 -1.73 -8.51
CA PRO A 28 -1.30 -2.47 -8.12
C PRO A 28 -0.58 -3.07 -9.33
N VAL A 29 0.69 -3.44 -9.16
CA VAL A 29 1.31 -4.39 -10.11
C VAL A 29 0.63 -5.76 -9.99
N THR A 30 0.33 -6.40 -11.12
CA THR A 30 -0.35 -7.71 -11.18
C THR A 30 0.59 -8.86 -11.56
N VAL A 31 1.79 -8.52 -12.01
CA VAL A 31 2.86 -9.46 -12.33
C VAL A 31 4.16 -9.01 -11.66
N PRO A 32 5.09 -9.94 -11.34
CA PRO A 32 6.41 -9.58 -10.85
C PRO A 32 7.06 -8.57 -11.78
N SER A 33 7.53 -7.46 -11.21
CA SER A 33 8.08 -6.37 -12.00
C SER A 33 9.18 -5.62 -11.26
N LEU A 34 10.10 -5.01 -12.00
CA LEU A 34 11.07 -4.05 -11.51
C LEU A 34 10.64 -2.65 -11.97
N LEU A 35 10.26 -1.78 -11.02
CA LEU A 35 10.04 -0.36 -11.28
C LEU A 35 11.40 0.32 -11.48
N THR A 36 11.61 0.94 -12.64
CA THR A 36 12.82 1.70 -12.99
C THR A 36 12.46 3.12 -13.43
N GLY A 37 12.53 4.08 -12.52
CA GLY A 37 12.06 5.45 -12.76
C GLY A 37 10.55 5.49 -12.98
N ALA A 38 10.15 5.70 -14.23
CA ALA A 38 8.76 5.70 -14.69
C ALA A 38 8.43 4.52 -15.62
N GLU A 39 9.26 3.47 -15.62
CA GLU A 39 9.05 2.24 -16.40
C GLU A 39 8.85 1.03 -15.50
N LEU A 40 8.15 0.03 -16.01
CA LEU A 40 7.92 -1.24 -15.33
C LEU A 40 8.45 -2.40 -16.18
N LEU A 41 9.53 -3.03 -15.72
CA LEU A 41 10.14 -4.17 -16.41
C LEU A 41 9.56 -5.48 -15.85
N PRO A 42 8.91 -6.33 -16.66
CA PRO A 42 8.44 -7.63 -16.20
C PRO A 42 9.61 -8.50 -15.69
N LEU A 43 9.35 -9.24 -14.62
CA LEU A 43 10.25 -10.23 -14.06
C LEU A 43 9.68 -11.63 -14.28
N ARG A 44 10.54 -12.57 -14.68
CA ARG A 44 10.19 -13.99 -14.76
C ARG A 44 10.72 -14.70 -13.53
N ALA A 45 9.80 -15.31 -12.79
CA ALA A 45 10.13 -16.10 -11.62
C ALA A 45 10.88 -17.37 -12.03
N THR A 46 12.00 -17.64 -11.35
CA THR A 46 12.78 -18.86 -11.47
C THR A 46 13.12 -19.38 -10.06
N PRO A 47 13.29 -20.70 -9.87
CA PRO A 47 13.81 -21.23 -8.61
C PRO A 47 15.21 -20.70 -8.30
N GLY A 48 15.59 -20.66 -7.02
CA GLY A 48 16.92 -20.20 -6.59
C GLY A 48 16.92 -18.78 -6.02
N GLY A 49 15.75 -18.28 -5.62
CA GLY A 49 15.58 -16.98 -4.98
C GLY A 49 15.37 -15.80 -5.94
N LEU A 50 14.78 -14.74 -5.39
CA LEU A 50 14.32 -13.56 -6.14
C LEU A 50 15.44 -12.85 -6.93
N GLY A 51 16.69 -12.86 -6.43
CA GLY A 51 17.83 -12.25 -7.13
C GLY A 51 18.16 -12.90 -8.48
N GLN A 52 17.77 -14.17 -8.68
CA GLN A 52 17.99 -14.93 -9.92
C GLN A 52 16.87 -14.75 -10.95
N TRP A 53 15.77 -14.10 -10.57
CA TRP A 53 14.67 -13.84 -11.50
C TRP A 53 15.14 -12.95 -12.62
N THR A 54 14.64 -13.17 -13.83
CA THR A 54 15.16 -12.47 -15.01
C THR A 54 14.25 -11.33 -15.40
N ALA A 55 14.86 -10.16 -15.65
CA ALA A 55 14.20 -9.07 -16.36
C ALA A 55 14.23 -9.33 -17.87
N ASP A 56 13.50 -8.52 -18.63
CA ASP A 56 13.53 -8.62 -20.09
C ASP A 56 14.97 -8.48 -20.63
N GLY A 57 15.38 -9.48 -21.42
CA GLY A 57 16.76 -9.61 -21.92
C GLY A 57 17.57 -10.73 -21.24
N GLY A 58 17.01 -11.40 -20.23
CA GLY A 58 17.63 -12.57 -19.58
C GLY A 58 18.63 -12.23 -18.47
N THR A 59 18.87 -10.94 -18.21
CA THR A 59 19.68 -10.45 -17.09
C THR A 59 18.98 -10.77 -15.76
N SER A 60 19.72 -11.30 -14.79
CA SER A 60 19.18 -11.55 -13.45
C SER A 60 18.83 -10.23 -12.75
N LEU A 61 17.94 -10.28 -11.77
CA LEU A 61 17.48 -9.10 -11.05
C LEU A 61 18.61 -8.40 -10.30
N ASP A 62 19.51 -9.16 -9.68
CA ASP A 62 20.68 -8.59 -8.99
C ASP A 62 21.65 -7.92 -9.98
N GLU A 63 21.85 -8.49 -11.18
CA GLU A 63 22.65 -7.86 -12.24
C GLU A 63 21.96 -6.58 -12.78
N ALA A 64 20.65 -6.61 -13.00
CA ALA A 64 19.89 -5.44 -13.45
C ALA A 64 19.96 -4.30 -12.43
N LEU A 65 19.85 -4.60 -11.14
CA LEU A 65 20.05 -3.62 -10.07
C LEU A 65 21.48 -3.09 -10.04
N ALA A 66 22.49 -3.95 -10.21
CA ALA A 66 23.88 -3.53 -10.26
C ALA A 66 24.16 -2.58 -11.44
N MET A 67 23.59 -2.84 -12.61
CA MET A 67 23.67 -1.96 -13.79
C MET A 67 23.04 -0.58 -13.54
N LEU A 68 22.01 -0.51 -12.69
CA LEU A 68 21.38 0.73 -12.24
C LEU A 68 22.13 1.42 -11.08
N GLY A 69 23.27 0.88 -10.65
CA GLY A 69 24.05 1.37 -9.50
C GLY A 69 23.36 1.14 -8.16
N GLN A 70 22.49 0.14 -8.06
CA GLN A 70 21.64 -0.11 -6.90
C GLN A 70 22.10 -1.30 -6.06
N SER A 71 21.67 -1.33 -4.80
CA SER A 71 21.97 -2.45 -3.90
C SER A 71 21.26 -3.74 -4.35
N PRO A 72 21.90 -4.92 -4.19
CA PRO A 72 21.31 -6.22 -4.51
C PRO A 72 20.17 -6.58 -3.53
N LEU A 73 19.36 -7.58 -3.89
CA LEU A 73 18.17 -8.01 -3.14
C LEU A 73 18.46 -8.34 -1.68
N ARG A 74 19.57 -9.01 -1.39
CA ARG A 74 19.98 -9.36 -0.02
C ARG A 74 20.22 -8.17 0.92
N ARG A 75 20.28 -6.93 0.40
CA ARG A 75 20.44 -5.68 1.17
C ARG A 75 19.15 -4.85 1.17
N ARG A 76 18.03 -5.43 0.74
CA ARG A 76 16.74 -4.77 0.64
C ARG A 76 15.76 -5.37 1.64
N THR A 77 14.88 -4.53 2.15
CA THR A 77 13.81 -4.92 3.07
C THR A 77 12.53 -5.19 2.27
N PRO A 78 11.95 -6.40 2.35
CA PRO A 78 10.63 -6.67 1.80
C PRO A 78 9.55 -5.93 2.61
N VAL A 79 8.68 -5.20 1.93
CA VAL A 79 7.58 -4.44 2.53
C VAL A 79 6.26 -4.77 1.81
N ILE A 80 5.32 -5.39 2.52
CA ILE A 80 3.96 -5.68 2.05
C ILE A 80 3.16 -4.36 1.97
N ALA A 81 2.46 -4.18 0.86
CA ALA A 81 1.54 -3.08 0.65
C ALA A 81 0.08 -3.57 0.73
N VAL A 82 -0.67 -3.04 1.69
CA VAL A 82 -2.14 -3.24 1.81
C VAL A 82 -2.95 -2.08 1.22
N GLY A 83 -2.26 -1.10 0.61
CA GLY A 83 -2.83 0.15 0.15
C GLY A 83 -1.95 0.78 -0.93
N SER A 84 -1.85 2.12 -0.95
CA SER A 84 -1.25 2.85 -2.07
C SER A 84 0.21 2.50 -2.43
N ASN A 85 0.97 1.87 -1.53
CA ASN A 85 2.31 1.37 -1.83
C ASN A 85 2.34 0.19 -2.82
N ALA A 86 1.18 -0.40 -3.14
CA ALA A 86 1.07 -1.40 -4.19
C ALA A 86 1.12 -0.77 -5.59
N SER A 87 0.80 0.52 -5.70
CA SER A 87 0.80 1.26 -6.96
C SER A 87 2.21 1.75 -7.31
N PRO A 88 2.73 1.40 -8.51
CA PRO A 88 4.07 1.84 -8.93
C PRO A 88 4.14 3.35 -9.16
N GLY A 89 3.10 3.98 -9.70
CA GLY A 89 3.01 5.45 -9.81
C GLY A 89 3.12 6.15 -8.46
N GLN A 90 2.47 5.60 -7.42
CA GLN A 90 2.59 6.11 -6.05
C GLN A 90 4.01 5.98 -5.49
N ILE A 91 4.66 4.83 -5.66
CA ILE A 91 6.04 4.60 -5.21
C ILE A 91 7.01 5.51 -5.95
N ALA A 92 6.92 5.59 -7.28
CA ALA A 92 7.73 6.49 -8.09
C ALA A 92 7.59 7.94 -7.63
N HIS A 93 6.36 8.41 -7.38
CA HIS A 93 6.11 9.74 -6.85
C HIS A 93 6.76 9.98 -5.47
N LYS A 94 6.63 9.03 -4.54
CA LYS A 94 7.25 9.12 -3.21
C LYS A 94 8.77 9.24 -3.32
N LEU A 95 9.40 8.36 -4.09
CA LEU A 95 10.86 8.34 -4.24
C LEU A 95 11.38 9.59 -4.95
N ALA A 96 10.73 10.02 -6.04
CA ALA A 96 11.10 11.24 -6.77
C ALA A 96 11.04 12.49 -5.88
N ARG A 97 9.99 12.62 -5.03
CA ARG A 97 9.86 13.73 -4.08
C ARG A 97 11.02 13.81 -3.07
N HIS A 98 11.66 12.68 -2.79
CA HIS A 98 12.82 12.58 -1.89
C HIS A 98 14.16 12.53 -2.63
N GLY A 99 14.17 12.71 -3.96
CA GLY A 99 15.39 12.62 -4.77
C GLY A 99 16.02 11.22 -4.78
N VAL A 100 15.24 10.18 -4.45
CA VAL A 100 15.70 8.79 -4.40
C VAL A 100 15.38 8.11 -5.74
N PRO A 101 16.33 7.41 -6.38
CA PRO A 101 16.07 6.64 -7.59
C PRO A 101 15.02 5.54 -7.37
N ALA A 102 14.03 5.48 -8.26
CA ALA A 102 13.06 4.38 -8.29
C ALA A 102 13.68 3.17 -9.00
N ALA A 103 14.14 2.20 -8.23
CA ALA A 103 14.63 0.91 -8.69
C ALA A 103 14.15 -0.15 -7.69
N VAL A 104 12.89 -0.55 -7.84
CA VAL A 104 12.15 -1.30 -6.81
C VAL A 104 11.55 -2.57 -7.41
N PRO A 105 12.01 -3.77 -7.00
CA PRO A 105 11.29 -5.00 -7.27
C PRO A 105 9.94 -4.97 -6.56
N MET A 106 8.85 -5.17 -7.29
CA MET A 106 7.47 -5.22 -6.82
C MET A 106 6.86 -6.55 -7.26
N VAL A 107 6.46 -7.39 -6.30
CA VAL A 107 6.03 -8.77 -6.57
C VAL A 107 4.68 -9.04 -5.91
N PRO A 108 3.67 -9.55 -6.64
CA PRO A 108 2.46 -10.08 -6.03
C PRO A 108 2.78 -11.36 -5.26
N VAL A 109 2.66 -11.34 -3.94
CA VAL A 109 2.95 -12.46 -3.03
C VAL A 109 1.66 -12.89 -2.37
N ARG A 110 1.44 -14.20 -2.26
CA ARG A 110 0.31 -14.74 -1.50
C ARG A 110 0.63 -14.67 -0.01
N VAL A 111 -0.19 -13.98 0.76
CA VAL A 111 -0.01 -13.71 2.19
C VAL A 111 -1.23 -14.21 2.97
N ARG A 112 -0.99 -14.89 4.08
CA ARG A 112 -2.03 -15.41 5.00
C ARG A 112 -2.07 -14.62 6.30
N GLY A 113 -3.20 -14.69 7.00
CA GLY A 113 -3.33 -14.22 8.38
C GLY A 113 -3.64 -12.73 8.54
N ILE A 114 -3.81 -11.99 7.43
CA ILE A 114 -4.03 -10.53 7.45
C ILE A 114 -5.29 -10.19 6.68
N GLY A 115 -6.19 -9.45 7.32
CA GLY A 115 -7.31 -8.78 6.69
C GLY A 115 -6.97 -7.34 6.32
N ILE A 116 -7.67 -6.79 5.34
CA ILE A 116 -7.45 -5.42 4.84
C ILE A 116 -8.70 -4.61 5.09
N GLY A 117 -8.62 -3.69 6.04
CA GLY A 117 -9.71 -2.80 6.39
C GLY A 117 -9.42 -1.34 6.03
N CYS A 118 -10.36 -0.46 6.36
CA CYS A 118 -10.15 0.99 6.31
C CYS A 118 -9.53 1.47 7.63
N SER A 119 -8.48 2.27 7.59
CA SER A 119 -7.91 2.89 8.80
C SER A 119 -8.94 3.83 9.44
N ALA A 120 -8.95 3.90 10.77
CA ALA A 120 -9.81 4.84 11.49
C ALA A 120 -9.23 6.27 11.55
N HIS A 121 -8.78 6.79 10.42
CA HIS A 121 -8.42 8.20 10.27
C HIS A 121 -8.58 8.72 8.84
N ILE A 122 -8.64 10.04 8.74
CA ILE A 122 -8.65 10.77 7.46
C ILE A 122 -7.20 11.12 7.11
N GLY A 123 -6.71 10.56 6.01
CA GLY A 123 -5.35 10.77 5.51
C GLY A 123 -5.12 12.21 5.03
N ARG A 124 -3.83 12.57 4.85
CA ARG A 124 -3.43 13.95 4.50
C ARG A 124 -4.09 14.46 3.21
N ALA A 125 -4.28 13.59 2.22
CA ALA A 125 -4.92 13.93 0.96
C ALA A 125 -6.46 13.81 1.01
N GLY A 126 -7.04 13.51 2.16
CA GLY A 126 -8.50 13.46 2.37
C GLY A 126 -9.13 12.07 2.19
N TYR A 127 -8.43 11.11 1.59
CA TYR A 127 -8.89 9.71 1.55
C TYR A 127 -8.81 9.06 2.94
N VAL A 128 -9.55 7.97 3.11
CA VAL A 128 -9.45 7.03 4.23
C VAL A 128 -8.60 5.86 3.75
N ALA A 129 -7.40 5.74 4.30
CA ALA A 129 -6.39 4.78 3.86
C ALA A 129 -6.74 3.35 4.27
N ALA A 130 -6.08 2.36 3.69
CA ALA A 130 -6.19 0.96 4.08
C ALA A 130 -5.34 0.68 5.34
N ALA A 131 -5.78 -0.23 6.19
CA ALA A 131 -5.06 -0.67 7.38
C ALA A 131 -5.18 -2.19 7.53
N PRO A 132 -4.07 -2.89 7.84
CA PRO A 132 -4.12 -4.31 8.09
C PRO A 132 -4.75 -4.61 9.45
N TYR A 133 -5.33 -5.79 9.61
CA TYR A 133 -5.76 -6.33 10.89
C TYR A 133 -5.56 -7.85 10.98
N PRO A 134 -5.51 -8.44 12.19
CA PRO A 134 -5.38 -9.89 12.34
C PRO A 134 -6.59 -10.61 11.77
N ALA A 135 -6.37 -11.53 10.82
CA ALA A 135 -7.42 -12.38 10.29
C ALA A 135 -6.84 -13.76 9.95
N PRO A 136 -6.77 -14.69 10.93
CA PRO A 136 -6.08 -15.97 10.77
C PRO A 136 -6.51 -16.81 9.56
N ALA A 137 -7.80 -16.73 9.19
CA ALA A 137 -8.37 -17.45 8.06
C ALA A 137 -8.24 -16.72 6.71
N ALA A 138 -7.77 -15.47 6.70
CA ALA A 138 -7.66 -14.67 5.47
C ALA A 138 -6.43 -15.09 4.65
N GLU A 139 -6.61 -15.09 3.34
CA GLU A 139 -5.54 -15.24 2.35
C GLU A 139 -5.77 -14.20 1.24
N ALA A 140 -4.72 -13.46 0.88
CA ALA A 140 -4.77 -12.45 -0.16
C ALA A 140 -3.45 -12.40 -0.95
N THR A 141 -3.52 -12.00 -2.21
CA THR A 141 -2.33 -11.66 -2.99
C THR A 141 -2.02 -10.18 -2.80
N LEU A 142 -0.88 -9.86 -2.20
CA LEU A 142 -0.45 -8.50 -1.88
C LEU A 142 0.88 -8.20 -2.54
N VAL A 143 1.05 -6.95 -2.98
CA VAL A 143 2.33 -6.51 -3.54
C VAL A 143 3.35 -6.36 -2.42
N VAL A 144 4.49 -7.02 -2.56
CA VAL A 144 5.67 -6.84 -1.72
C VAL A 144 6.71 -6.07 -2.52
N SER A 145 7.23 -5.00 -1.94
CA SER A 145 8.30 -4.18 -2.53
C SER A 145 9.63 -4.43 -1.80
N TRP A 146 10.72 -4.62 -2.53
CA TRP A 146 12.07 -4.74 -1.95
C TRP A 146 12.79 -3.40 -1.99
N LEU A 147 12.81 -2.70 -0.86
CA LEU A 147 13.35 -1.35 -0.75
C LEU A 147 14.76 -1.40 -0.17
N ASP A 148 15.72 -0.71 -0.78
CA ASP A 148 17.00 -0.46 -0.11
C ASP A 148 16.84 0.57 1.03
N ALA A 149 17.90 0.82 1.79
CA ALA A 149 17.84 1.69 2.96
C ALA A 149 17.33 3.12 2.67
N ALA A 150 17.71 3.71 1.52
CA ALA A 150 17.30 5.06 1.16
C ALA A 150 15.84 5.09 0.71
N GLN A 151 15.44 4.11 -0.11
CA GLN A 151 14.06 3.94 -0.55
C GLN A 151 13.13 3.65 0.64
N LEU A 152 13.56 2.80 1.57
CA LEU A 152 12.83 2.45 2.78
C LEU A 152 12.59 3.67 3.67
N ALA A 153 13.62 4.48 3.90
CA ALA A 153 13.51 5.72 4.68
C ALA A 153 12.58 6.75 4.03
N ALA A 154 12.62 6.87 2.69
CA ALA A 154 11.71 7.73 1.95
C ALA A 154 10.25 7.27 2.09
N VAL A 155 9.98 5.96 1.97
CA VAL A 155 8.63 5.42 2.17
C VAL A 155 8.19 5.62 3.62
N ASP A 156 9.02 5.30 4.62
CA ASP A 156 8.73 5.51 6.05
C ASP A 156 8.28 6.94 6.37
N GLY A 157 9.01 7.93 5.84
CA GLY A 157 8.71 9.34 6.07
C GLY A 157 7.31 9.74 5.61
N THR A 158 6.72 9.02 4.65
CA THR A 158 5.35 9.28 4.17
C THR A 158 4.25 8.65 5.01
N GLU A 159 4.59 7.65 5.83
CA GLU A 159 3.63 6.86 6.62
C GLU A 159 3.43 7.46 8.03
N LEU A 160 4.41 8.24 8.50
CA LEU A 160 4.32 8.95 9.77
C LEU A 160 3.32 10.13 9.74
N PRO A 161 2.65 10.44 10.87
CA PRO A 161 2.68 9.72 12.15
C PRO A 161 1.58 8.64 12.27
N ASN A 162 0.81 8.38 11.21
CA ASN A 162 -0.42 7.58 11.30
C ASN A 162 -0.20 6.07 11.16
N TYR A 163 0.99 5.67 10.70
CA TYR A 163 1.37 4.28 10.58
C TYR A 163 2.75 4.04 11.17
N ARG A 164 2.94 2.82 11.67
CA ARG A 164 4.23 2.29 12.12
C ARG A 164 4.58 1.07 11.30
N ARG A 165 5.86 0.89 10.99
CA ARG A 165 6.32 -0.36 10.37
C ARG A 165 6.40 -1.47 11.43
N ALA A 166 5.86 -2.64 11.11
CA ALA A 166 5.95 -3.86 11.91
C ALA A 166 6.55 -4.98 11.05
N LEU A 167 7.41 -5.81 11.65
CA LEU A 167 7.97 -7.00 11.03
C LEU A 167 7.04 -8.19 11.23
N LEU A 168 6.75 -8.93 10.17
CA LEU A 168 5.95 -10.14 10.19
C LEU A 168 6.85 -11.34 9.88
N PRO A 169 6.95 -12.31 10.79
CA PRO A 169 7.66 -13.55 10.54
C PRO A 169 6.80 -14.46 9.64
N GLY A 170 7.42 -15.07 8.64
CA GLY A 170 6.77 -15.94 7.66
C GLY A 170 6.19 -17.22 8.27
N GLU A 171 6.67 -17.62 9.45
CA GLU A 171 6.14 -18.75 10.22
C GLU A 171 4.74 -18.49 10.79
N ALA A 172 4.46 -17.26 11.21
CA ALA A 172 3.13 -16.85 11.68
C ALA A 172 2.25 -16.37 10.52
N TYR A 173 2.86 -15.73 9.53
CA TYR A 173 2.19 -15.16 8.36
C TYR A 173 2.72 -15.85 7.11
N GLY A 174 2.12 -16.97 6.72
CA GLY A 174 2.55 -17.70 5.53
C GLY A 174 2.62 -16.79 4.30
N MET A 175 3.81 -16.67 3.71
CA MET A 175 4.08 -15.85 2.53
C MET A 175 4.68 -16.73 1.43
N THR A 176 4.07 -16.75 0.24
CA THR A 176 4.54 -17.57 -0.89
C THR A 176 4.78 -16.70 -2.11
N LEU A 177 6.03 -16.71 -2.60
CA LEU A 177 6.41 -16.02 -3.83
C LEU A 177 5.80 -16.72 -5.05
N PRO A 178 5.66 -16.01 -6.19
CA PRO A 178 5.32 -16.60 -7.47
C PRO A 178 6.16 -17.80 -7.91
N SER A 179 7.41 -17.94 -7.45
CA SER A 179 8.24 -19.14 -7.70
C SER A 179 7.80 -20.38 -6.90
N GLY A 180 6.89 -20.22 -5.94
CA GLY A 180 6.50 -21.25 -4.97
C GLY A 180 7.34 -21.27 -3.70
N GLU A 181 8.46 -20.54 -3.68
CA GLU A 181 9.35 -20.45 -2.50
C GLU A 181 8.71 -19.62 -1.38
N PRO A 182 8.94 -19.98 -0.10
CA PRO A 182 8.46 -19.20 1.03
C PRO A 182 9.28 -17.91 1.19
N LEU A 183 8.62 -16.83 1.63
CA LEU A 183 9.29 -15.62 2.11
C LEU A 183 9.37 -15.68 3.65
N GLY A 184 10.59 -15.66 4.19
CA GLY A 184 10.83 -15.89 5.61
C GLY A 184 10.36 -14.77 6.53
N GLU A 185 10.32 -13.52 6.05
CA GLU A 185 9.79 -12.37 6.76
C GLU A 185 9.49 -11.21 5.79
N ALA A 186 8.59 -10.33 6.19
CA ALA A 186 8.38 -9.05 5.53
C ALA A 186 7.86 -8.01 6.51
N SER A 187 8.13 -6.74 6.23
CA SER A 187 7.52 -5.65 6.99
C SER A 187 6.20 -5.19 6.38
N LEU A 188 5.35 -4.52 7.16
CA LEU A 188 4.24 -3.71 6.64
C LEU A 188 3.93 -2.54 7.57
N TYR A 189 3.07 -1.64 7.09
CA TYR A 189 2.62 -0.48 7.85
C TYR A 189 1.29 -0.75 8.55
N VAL A 190 1.30 -0.71 9.88
CA VAL A 190 0.11 -0.87 10.73
C VAL A 190 -0.37 0.50 11.19
N SER A 191 -1.68 0.74 11.06
CA SER A 191 -2.32 2.00 11.50
C SER A 191 -2.21 2.14 13.02
N VAL A 192 -1.75 3.30 13.50
CA VAL A 192 -1.79 3.63 14.94
C VAL A 192 -3.17 4.12 15.40
N ARG A 193 -4.12 4.21 14.46
CA ARG A 193 -5.48 4.70 14.67
C ARG A 193 -6.51 3.59 14.76
N GLY A 194 -6.11 2.34 14.52
CA GLY A 194 -7.02 1.22 14.40
C GLY A 194 -7.68 1.16 13.03
N VAL A 195 -8.76 0.39 12.96
CA VAL A 195 -9.54 0.08 11.75
C VAL A 195 -10.99 0.50 11.96
N LEU A 196 -11.64 0.98 10.90
CA LEU A 196 -13.06 1.31 10.92
C LEU A 196 -13.90 0.03 10.99
N ALA A 197 -14.86 0.03 11.90
CA ALA A 197 -15.92 -0.95 11.99
C ALA A 197 -17.11 -0.50 11.13
N ASP A 198 -17.81 -1.45 10.54
CA ASP A 198 -19.14 -1.22 10.02
C ASP A 198 -20.11 -1.04 11.21
N PRO A 199 -20.96 0.01 11.21
CA PRO A 199 -21.83 0.31 12.34
C PRO A 199 -22.88 -0.77 12.58
N ALA A 200 -23.35 -1.45 11.53
CA ALA A 200 -24.38 -2.47 11.64
C ALA A 200 -23.81 -3.81 12.09
N THR A 201 -22.69 -4.24 11.48
CA THR A 201 -22.13 -5.58 11.73
C THR A 201 -21.04 -5.61 12.81
N ARG A 202 -20.47 -4.45 13.15
CA ARG A 202 -19.29 -4.30 14.02
C ARG A 202 -18.01 -4.99 13.50
N LEU A 203 -18.04 -5.51 12.29
CA LEU A 203 -16.88 -6.10 11.61
C LEU A 203 -16.05 -5.00 10.94
N PRO A 204 -14.77 -5.25 10.64
CA PRO A 204 -13.95 -4.30 9.88
C PRO A 204 -14.59 -3.94 8.54
N ARG A 205 -14.64 -2.64 8.23
CA ARG A 205 -14.99 -2.17 6.89
C ARG A 205 -13.90 -2.59 5.90
N PRO A 206 -14.22 -3.27 4.79
CA PRO A 206 -13.22 -3.67 3.79
C PRO A 206 -12.45 -2.47 3.23
N GLY A 207 -11.13 -2.59 3.17
CA GLY A 207 -10.23 -1.60 2.56
C GLY A 207 -9.91 -1.94 1.09
N GLY A 208 -9.40 -0.94 0.37
CA GLY A 208 -8.89 -1.12 -1.00
C GLY A 208 -9.95 -1.19 -2.11
N GLY A 209 -11.22 -0.96 -1.80
CA GLY A 209 -12.32 -0.83 -2.76
C GLY A 209 -12.49 0.60 -3.31
N ASP A 210 -13.67 0.91 -3.82
CA ASP A 210 -14.02 2.24 -4.33
C ASP A 210 -14.01 3.30 -3.21
N GLN A 211 -13.08 4.25 -3.32
CA GLN A 211 -12.89 5.29 -2.34
C GLN A 211 -14.07 6.26 -2.26
N ALA A 212 -14.71 6.61 -3.39
CA ALA A 212 -15.85 7.51 -3.39
C ALA A 212 -17.04 6.86 -2.68
N ALA A 213 -17.34 5.60 -3.03
CA ALA A 213 -18.40 4.84 -2.40
C ALA A 213 -18.20 4.67 -0.89
N LEU A 214 -16.96 4.43 -0.45
CA LEU A 214 -16.63 4.39 0.99
C LEU A 214 -16.95 5.72 1.68
N LEU A 215 -16.52 6.84 1.10
CA LEU A 215 -16.71 8.16 1.71
C LEU A 215 -18.19 8.54 1.75
N ASP A 216 -18.93 8.30 0.67
CA ASP A 216 -20.38 8.53 0.62
C ASP A 216 -21.11 7.68 1.67
N ALA A 217 -20.72 6.40 1.84
CA ALA A 217 -21.30 5.56 2.88
C ALA A 217 -21.01 6.06 4.32
N LEU A 218 -19.84 6.64 4.57
CA LEU A 218 -19.51 7.25 5.87
C LEU A 218 -20.31 8.54 6.12
N LEU A 219 -20.53 9.34 5.07
CA LEU A 219 -21.37 10.53 5.10
C LEU A 219 -22.84 10.19 5.35
N ASP A 220 -23.32 9.10 4.75
CA ASP A 220 -24.67 8.58 4.95
C ASP A 220 -24.90 8.09 6.38
N ALA A 221 -23.88 7.45 6.97
CA ALA A 221 -23.96 6.92 8.32
C ALA A 221 -23.82 7.98 9.42
N SER A 222 -23.27 9.18 9.16
CA SER A 222 -23.12 10.24 10.17
C SER A 222 -23.50 11.63 9.65
N PRO A 223 -24.64 12.20 10.11
CA PRO A 223 -24.99 13.59 9.84
C PRO A 223 -23.91 14.58 10.26
N ARG A 224 -23.17 14.28 11.34
CA ARG A 224 -22.07 15.12 11.85
C ARG A 224 -20.89 15.14 10.89
N LEU A 225 -20.54 13.99 10.30
CA LEU A 225 -19.52 13.94 9.24
C LEU A 225 -19.99 14.71 8.01
N ARG A 226 -21.26 14.58 7.61
CA ARG A 226 -21.82 15.30 6.45
C ARG A 226 -21.84 16.81 6.63
N GLU A 227 -22.20 17.29 7.81
CA GLU A 227 -22.11 18.72 8.14
C GLU A 227 -20.67 19.23 8.03
N LEU A 228 -19.72 18.48 8.60
CA LEU A 228 -18.30 18.86 8.67
C LEU A 228 -17.61 18.80 7.30
N LEU A 229 -17.75 17.70 6.57
CA LEU A 229 -16.95 17.36 5.40
C LEU A 229 -17.73 17.53 4.08
N GLY A 230 -19.02 17.82 4.15
CA GLY A 230 -19.86 18.12 3.00
C GLY A 230 -20.71 16.95 2.53
N PRO A 231 -21.49 17.14 1.46
CA PRO A 231 -22.56 16.23 1.08
C PRO A 231 -22.08 14.98 0.33
N ASP A 232 -20.87 15.00 -0.23
CA ASP A 232 -20.35 13.96 -1.13
C ASP A 232 -18.84 13.74 -0.95
N ALA A 233 -18.34 12.61 -1.48
CA ALA A 233 -16.94 12.22 -1.45
C ALA A 233 -15.98 13.28 -2.03
N ALA A 234 -16.38 13.96 -3.11
CA ALA A 234 -15.55 14.99 -3.74
C ALA A 234 -15.36 16.22 -2.81
N THR A 235 -16.43 16.63 -2.14
CA THR A 235 -16.40 17.71 -1.14
C THR A 235 -15.66 17.30 0.11
N TRP A 236 -15.85 16.05 0.57
CA TRP A 236 -15.05 15.47 1.64
C TRP A 236 -13.57 15.61 1.35
N VAL A 237 -13.11 15.10 0.20
CA VAL A 237 -11.69 15.10 -0.17
C VAL A 237 -11.16 16.53 -0.24
N ARG A 238 -11.87 17.43 -0.90
CA ARG A 238 -11.46 18.83 -1.04
C ARG A 238 -11.31 19.53 0.32
N ARG A 239 -12.30 19.40 1.20
CA ARG A 239 -12.28 20.01 2.54
C ARG A 239 -11.21 19.38 3.43
N ALA A 240 -11.16 18.06 3.46
CA ALA A 240 -10.21 17.31 4.25
C ALA A 240 -8.76 17.58 3.81
N ALA A 241 -8.46 17.60 2.51
CA ALA A 241 -7.12 17.93 2.03
C ALA A 241 -6.72 19.39 2.38
N GLY A 242 -7.67 20.32 2.27
CA GLY A 242 -7.45 21.75 2.51
C GLY A 242 -7.26 22.17 3.98
N ASP A 243 -7.80 21.41 4.95
CA ASP A 243 -7.80 21.81 6.36
C ASP A 243 -7.42 20.66 7.32
N PRO A 244 -6.22 20.70 7.94
CA PRO A 244 -5.81 19.74 8.96
C PRO A 244 -6.73 19.66 10.18
N GLY A 245 -7.34 20.77 10.58
CA GLY A 245 -8.31 20.84 11.67
C GLY A 245 -9.61 20.10 11.34
N LEU A 246 -10.10 20.19 10.09
CA LEU A 246 -11.23 19.39 9.63
C LEU A 246 -10.90 17.90 9.63
N ARG A 247 -9.71 17.50 9.15
CA ARG A 247 -9.27 16.09 9.21
C ARG A 247 -9.21 15.56 10.64
N ALA A 248 -8.66 16.35 11.56
CA ALA A 248 -8.55 15.97 12.96
C ALA A 248 -9.93 15.84 13.61
N ARG A 249 -10.86 16.76 13.35
CA ARG A 249 -12.25 16.68 13.82
C ARG A 249 -12.97 15.46 13.22
N GLY A 250 -12.90 15.26 11.91
CA GLY A 250 -13.53 14.11 11.25
C GLY A 250 -12.97 12.76 11.73
N THR A 251 -11.66 12.68 11.95
CA THR A 251 -11.02 11.49 12.54
C THR A 251 -11.54 11.22 13.97
N ARG A 252 -11.73 12.27 14.79
CA ARG A 252 -12.33 12.10 16.13
C ARG A 252 -13.78 11.63 16.06
N LEU A 253 -14.54 12.12 15.08
CA LEU A 253 -15.93 11.68 14.88
C LEU A 253 -16.03 10.16 14.67
N PHE A 254 -15.07 9.52 13.99
CA PHE A 254 -15.09 8.05 13.89
C PHE A 254 -15.13 7.35 15.25
N ALA A 255 -14.39 7.85 16.25
CA ALA A 255 -14.41 7.30 17.61
C ALA A 255 -15.70 7.67 18.36
N GLU A 256 -16.18 8.91 18.21
CA GLU A 256 -17.42 9.38 18.85
C GLU A 256 -18.66 8.64 18.33
N GLU A 257 -18.67 8.23 17.07
CA GLU A 257 -19.70 7.37 16.47
C GLU A 257 -19.52 5.88 16.84
N GLY A 258 -18.46 5.54 17.60
CA GLY A 258 -18.16 4.18 18.03
C GLY A 258 -17.65 3.27 16.92
N TRP A 259 -17.14 3.81 15.81
CA TRP A 259 -16.73 3.04 14.62
C TRP A 259 -15.27 2.56 14.66
N VAL A 260 -14.58 2.62 15.79
CA VAL A 260 -13.14 2.28 15.85
C VAL A 260 -12.93 0.92 16.50
N LEU A 261 -12.32 0.00 15.76
CA LEU A 261 -11.67 -1.19 16.29
C LEU A 261 -10.21 -0.84 16.60
N PRO A 262 -9.75 -0.94 17.86
CA PRO A 262 -8.42 -0.49 18.27
C PRO A 262 -7.30 -1.49 17.89
N TRP A 263 -7.40 -2.09 16.70
CA TRP A 263 -6.39 -3.00 16.18
C TRP A 263 -5.22 -2.21 15.60
N THR A 264 -4.29 -1.88 16.49
CA THR A 264 -3.05 -1.14 16.18
C THR A 264 -1.82 -2.04 16.13
N GLU A 265 -2.02 -3.35 16.30
CA GLU A 265 -1.00 -4.38 16.24
C GLU A 265 -1.50 -5.59 15.44
N LEU A 266 -0.56 -6.37 14.93
CA LEU A 266 -0.82 -7.68 14.36
C LEU A 266 -0.40 -8.81 15.32
N SER A 267 0.02 -8.50 16.54
CA SER A 267 0.40 -9.49 17.56
C SER A 267 -0.82 -10.31 17.98
N GLY A 268 -0.85 -11.62 17.71
CA GLY A 268 -1.93 -12.50 18.18
C GLY A 268 -2.26 -13.72 17.32
N LEU A 269 -1.24 -14.45 16.84
CA LEU A 269 -1.39 -15.88 16.54
C LEU A 269 -0.70 -16.67 17.65
#